data_AF-A0A1V5R7Y9-F1
#
_entry.id   AF-A0A1V5R7Y9-F1
#
_cell.length_a   1.000
_cell.length_b   1.000
_cell.length_c   1.000
_cell.angle_alpha   90.00
_cell.angle_beta   90.00
_cell.angle_gamma   90.00
#
_symmetry.space_group_name_H-M   'P 1'
#
loop_
_entity.id
_entity.type
_entity.pdbx_description
1 polymer ?
#
loop_
_entity_poly.entity_id
_entity_poly.type
_entity_poly.pdbx_seq_one_letter_code
_entity_poly.pdbx_strand_id
1 'polypeptide(L)' 'MRCEIAWLEVAGDAATAKVVLDYPTFRFIDYLHLLKLEGRWAIVDKVYHREDRPAR' A
#
# COMPACT_ATOMS: atom_id res chain seq x y z
N MET A 1 -14.29 7.00 -1.74
CA MET A 1 -12.99 6.30 -1.73
C MET A 1 -12.57 6.11 -0.29
N ARG A 2 -12.23 4.89 0.12
CA ARG A 2 -11.69 4.59 1.45
C ARG A 2 -10.25 4.12 1.30
N CYS A 3 -9.36 4.58 2.17
CA CYS A 3 -7.97 4.15 2.22
C CYS A 3 -7.73 3.48 3.58
N GLU A 4 -7.07 2.33 3.58
CA GLU A 4 -6.75 1.56 4.78
C GLU A 4 -5.32 1.03 4.68
N ILE A 5 -4.55 1.15 5.77
CA ILE A 5 -3.30 0.41 5.94
C ILE A 5 -3.67 -0.92 6.58
N ALA A 6 -3.74 -1.98 5.77
CA ALA A 6 -4.16 -3.30 6.21
C ALA A 6 -3.08 -4.02 7.01
N TRP A 7 -1.81 -3.73 6.74
CA TRP A 7 -0.67 -4.31 7.44
C TRP A 7 0.58 -3.43 7.27
N LEU A 8 1.42 -3.41 8.29
CA LEU A 8 2.72 -2.74 8.29
C LEU A 8 3.71 -3.62 9.05
N GLU A 9 4.85 -3.92 8.43
CA GLU A 9 6.00 -4.52 9.08
C GLU A 9 7.21 -3.61 8.93
N VAL A 10 7.97 -3.48 10.02
CA VAL A 10 9.16 -2.65 10.10
C VAL A 10 10.30 -3.52 10.64
N ALA A 11 11.40 -3.57 9.91
CA ALA A 11 12.63 -4.25 10.30
C ALA A 11 13.80 -3.26 10.16
N GLY A 12 14.15 -2.62 11.28
CA GLY A 12 15.17 -1.55 11.29
C GLY A 12 14.75 -0.38 10.41
N ASP A 13 15.56 -0.08 9.39
CA ASP A 13 15.32 1.01 8.44
C ASP A 13 14.53 0.58 7.19
N ALA A 14 14.12 -0.68 7.09
CA ALA A 14 13.28 -1.18 6.01
C ALA A 14 11.84 -1.45 6.51
N ALA A 15 10.85 -1.22 5.65
CA ALA A 15 9.46 -1.54 5.96
C ALA A 15 8.67 -1.97 4.71
N THR A 16 7.62 -2.75 4.92
CA THR A 16 6.61 -3.03 3.90
C THR A 16 5.23 -2.71 4.45
N ALA A 17 4.42 -1.99 3.68
CA ALA A 17 3.04 -1.70 4.02
C ALA A 17 2.09 -2.28 2.97
N LYS A 18 1.05 -2.98 3.42
CA LYS A 18 -0.10 -3.33 2.58
C LYS A 18 -1.14 -2.24 2.71
N VAL A 19 -1.48 -1.59 1.60
CA VAL A 19 -2.48 -0.52 1.55
C VAL A 19 -3.63 -0.95 0.66
N VAL A 20 -4.86 -0.72 1.11
CA VAL A 20 -6.08 -0.94 0.34
C VAL A 20 -6.68 0.40 -0.03
N LEU A 21 -6.91 0.61 -1.32
CA LEU A 21 -7.69 1.73 -1.82
C LEU A 21 -9.00 1.21 -2.40
N ASP A 22 -10.10 1.56 -1.76
CA ASP A 22 -11.43 1.07 -2.07
C ASP A 22 -12.23 2.14 -2.83
N TYR A 23 -12.55 1.84 -4.09
CA TYR A 23 -13.36 2.66 -5.00
C TYR A 23 -14.73 2.00 -5.26
N PRO A 24 -15.72 2.74 -5.77
CA PRO A 24 -17.02 2.16 -6.06
C PRO A 24 -16.97 0.96 -7.03
N THR A 25 -16.10 1.03 -8.06
CA THR A 25 -16.05 0.06 -9.16
C THR A 25 -14.85 -0.87 -9.13
N PHE A 26 -13.87 -0.64 -8.25
CA PHE A 26 -12.68 -1.48 -8.13
C PHE A 26 -12.01 -1.24 -6.77
N ARG A 27 -11.03 -2.08 -6.41
CA ARG A 27 -10.08 -1.78 -5.34
C ARG A 27 -8.65 -2.02 -5.80
N PHE A 28 -7.72 -1.26 -5.25
CA PHE A 28 -6.29 -1.58 -5.32
C PHE A 28 -5.84 -2.23 -4.02
N ILE A 29 -4.98 -3.23 -4.16
CA ILE A 29 -4.19 -3.83 -3.08
C ILE A 29 -2.74 -3.51 -3.41
N ASP A 30 -2.20 -2.49 -2.74
CA ASP A 30 -0.84 -2.02 -2.90
C ASP A 30 0.07 -2.69 -1.86
N TYR A 31 1.27 -3.07 -2.28
CA TYR A 31 2.40 -3.39 -1.41
C TYR A 31 3.45 -2.31 -1.64
N LEU A 32 3.66 -1.48 -0.62
CA LEU A 32 4.64 -0.41 -0.62
C LEU A 32 5.88 -0.89 0.10
N HIS A 33 7.04 -0.76 -0.54
CA HIS A 33 8.32 -0.95 0.14
C HIS A 33 8.89 0.42 0.52
N LEU A 34 9.35 0.53 1.75
CA LEU A 34 9.85 1.78 2.32
C LEU A 34 11.26 1.59 2.86
N LEU A 35 12.04 2.65 2.75
CA LEU A 35 13.36 2.76 3.36
C LEU A 35 13.45 4.07 4.14
N LYS A 36 14.05 4.01 5.32
CA LYS A 36 14.32 5.18 6.14
C LYS A 36 15.65 5.79 5.71
N LEU A 37 15.59 6.96 5.07
CA LEU A 37 16.73 7.72 4.59
C LEU A 37 16.84 9.00 5.42
N GLU A 38 17.99 9.22 6.06
CA GLU A 38 18.25 10.41 6.88
C GLU A 38 17.15 10.67 7.94
N GLY A 39 16.67 9.60 8.57
CA GLY A 39 15.63 9.67 9.59
C GLY A 39 14.19 9.81 9.05
N ARG A 40 13.98 9.86 7.73
CA ARG A 40 12.65 9.98 7.10
C ARG A 40 12.31 8.75 6.27
N TRP A 41 11.07 8.29 6.37
CA TRP A 41 10.58 7.20 5.55
C TRP A 41 10.27 7.69 4.13
N ALA A 42 10.77 6.98 3.14
CA ALA A 42 10.44 7.17 1.73
C ALA A 42 9.89 5.86 1.15
N ILE A 43 8.90 5.95 0.26
CA ILE A 43 8.45 4.81 -0.53
C ILE A 43 9.45 4.64 -1.67
N VAL A 44 10.11 3.49 -1.73
CA VAL A 44 11.14 3.18 -2.74
C VAL A 44 10.61 2.28 -3.85
N ASP A 45 9.54 1.54 -3.60
CA ASP A 45 8.85 0.73 -4.61
C ASP A 45 7.36 0.59 -4.30
N LYS A 46 6.57 0.36 -5.35
CA LYS A 46 5.15 0.05 -5.26
C LYS A 46 4.80 -0.99 -6.31
N VAL A 47 4.29 -2.13 -5.85
CA VAL A 47 3.57 -3.09 -6.69
C VAL A 47 2.12 -3.14 -6.26
N TYR A 48 1.22 -3.45 -7.19
CA TYR A 48 -0.21 -3.46 -6.91
C TYR A 48 -0.95 -4.55 -7.67
N HIS A 49 -2.07 -4.98 -7.08
CA HIS A 49 -3.11 -5.71 -7.78
C HIS A 49 -4.38 -4.85 -7.85
N ARG A 50 -5.00 -4.81 -9.02
CA ARG A 50 -6.32 -4.19 -9.22
C ARG A 50 -7.37 -5.28 -9.32
N GLU A 51 -8.34 -5.21 -8.43
CA GLU A 51 -9.53 -6.06 -8.45
C GLU A 51 -10.72 -5.23 -8.90
N ASP A 52 -11.20 -5.46 -10.13
CA ASP A 52 -12.42 -4.83 -10.63
C ASP A 52 -13.65 -5.46 -9.97
N ARG A 53 -14.65 -4.62 -9.68
CA ARG A 53 -15.96 -5.09 -9.20
C ARG A 53 -16.95 -5.06 -10.35
N PRO A 54 -17.77 -6.11 -10.51
CA PRO A 54 -18.88 -6.03 -11.44
C PRO A 54 -19.78 -4.85 -11.05
N ALA A 55 -20.27 -4.11 -12.04
CA ALA A 55 -21.30 -3.12 -11.82
C ALA A 55 -22.49 -3.83 -11.16
N ARG A 56 -22.94 -3.32 -10.01
CA ARG A 56 -24.17 -3.78 -9.37
C ARG A 56 -25.38 -3.44 -10.22
#